data_AF-A0A537KP30-F1
#
_entry.id   AF-A0A537KP30-F1
#
_cell.length_a   1.000
_cell.length_b   1.000
_cell.length_c   1.000
_cell.angle_alpha   90.00
_cell.angle_beta   90.00
_cell.angle_gamma   90.00
#
_symmetry.space_group_name_H-M   'P 1'
#
loop_
_entity.id
_entity.type
_entity.pdbx_description
1 polymer ?
#
loop_
_entity_poly.entity_id
_entity_poly.type
_entity_poly.pdbx_seq_one_letter_code
_entity_poly.pdbx_strand_id
1 'polypeptide(L)'
;VEDEEADQVDKAKYFAANAKPDELLQPLLATLNDLKNKYGSWQIGWGEINRFQRISSDIDNKFDDNKPSIPSSTWGMLPSYTSRTFPDTKKRYGVNGNSFICAVEFGKRIKAKSLLAGGESGNESSKHFFDQGSMYSQGQFKDVLFYKEDVMKNVEKMYHPGE
;
A
#
# COMPACT_ATOMS: atom_id res chain seq x y z
N VAL A 1 -18.76 -2.11 -26.57
CA VAL A 1 -17.78 -2.25 -27.66
C VAL A 1 -17.21 -3.63 -27.53
N GLU A 2 -17.74 -4.56 -28.30
CA GLU A 2 -17.11 -5.87 -28.51
C GLU A 2 -16.04 -5.71 -29.60
N ASP A 3 -15.13 -4.76 -29.38
CA ASP A 3 -13.87 -4.72 -30.12
C ASP A 3 -12.83 -5.30 -29.16
N GLU A 4 -12.50 -6.57 -29.40
CA GLU A 4 -11.55 -7.31 -28.58
C GLU A 4 -10.14 -6.68 -28.66
N GLU A 5 -9.84 -5.91 -29.71
CA GLU A 5 -8.52 -5.27 -29.90
C GLU A 5 -8.37 -3.93 -29.16
N ALA A 6 -9.47 -3.29 -28.74
CA ALA A 6 -9.38 -1.99 -28.05
C ALA A 6 -8.74 -2.13 -26.65
N ASP A 7 -7.77 -1.28 -26.34
CA ASP A 7 -7.13 -1.28 -25.03
C ASP A 7 -8.04 -0.68 -23.93
N GLN A 8 -7.60 -0.75 -22.66
CA GLN A 8 -8.39 -0.27 -21.53
C GLN A 8 -8.65 1.24 -21.57
N VAL A 9 -7.72 2.02 -22.13
CA VAL A 9 -7.84 3.47 -22.27
C VAL A 9 -8.89 3.81 -23.32
N ASP A 10 -8.83 3.14 -24.47
CA ASP A 10 -9.78 3.36 -25.55
C ASP A 10 -11.19 2.88 -25.19
N LYS A 11 -11.30 1.75 -24.49
CA LYS A 11 -12.56 1.28 -23.90
C LYS A 11 -13.14 2.30 -22.92
N ALA A 12 -12.31 2.86 -22.04
CA ALA A 12 -12.75 3.88 -21.08
C ALA A 12 -13.19 5.19 -21.76
N LYS A 13 -12.42 5.68 -22.76
CA LYS A 13 -12.78 6.86 -23.55
C LYS A 13 -14.10 6.65 -24.29
N TYR A 14 -14.26 5.50 -24.95
CA TYR A 14 -15.49 5.18 -25.65
C TYR A 14 -16.68 5.16 -24.69
N PHE A 15 -16.55 4.47 -23.55
CA PHE A 15 -17.60 4.41 -22.54
C PHE A 15 -17.97 5.82 -22.07
N ALA A 16 -16.99 6.66 -21.72
CA ALA A 16 -17.23 8.03 -21.29
C ALA A 16 -17.93 8.89 -22.35
N ALA A 17 -17.64 8.66 -23.64
CA ALA A 17 -18.25 9.40 -24.74
C ALA A 17 -19.68 8.95 -25.09
N ASN A 18 -20.04 7.69 -24.81
CA ASN A 18 -21.27 7.07 -25.31
C ASN A 18 -22.25 6.60 -24.22
N ALA A 19 -21.82 6.54 -22.95
CA ALA A 19 -22.67 6.08 -21.86
C ALA A 19 -23.91 6.96 -21.70
N LYS A 20 -25.08 6.32 -21.59
CA LYS A 20 -26.33 7.00 -21.27
C LYS A 20 -26.32 7.47 -19.82
N PRO A 21 -27.09 8.52 -19.48
CA PRO A 21 -27.17 9.00 -18.11
C PRO A 21 -27.47 7.90 -17.07
N ASP A 22 -28.39 6.97 -17.38
CA ASP A 22 -28.74 5.89 -16.45
C ASP A 22 -27.61 4.87 -16.25
N GLU A 23 -26.76 4.64 -17.26
CA GLU A 23 -25.58 3.76 -17.17
C GLU A 23 -24.50 4.35 -16.25
N LEU A 24 -24.53 5.67 -16.01
CA LEU A 24 -23.63 6.37 -15.10
C LEU A 24 -24.26 6.55 -13.71
N LEU A 25 -25.53 6.97 -13.67
CA LEU A 25 -26.22 7.34 -12.43
C LEU A 25 -26.61 6.13 -11.58
N GLN A 26 -26.99 5.01 -12.19
CA GLN A 26 -27.38 3.82 -11.42
C GLN A 26 -26.20 3.20 -10.64
N PRO A 27 -25.01 2.97 -11.22
CA PRO A 27 -23.85 2.51 -10.46
C PRO A 27 -23.40 3.52 -9.40
N LEU A 28 -23.49 4.82 -9.69
CA LEU A 28 -23.19 5.86 -8.70
C LEU A 28 -24.14 5.78 -7.50
N LEU A 29 -25.46 5.72 -7.74
CA LEU A 29 -26.46 5.61 -6.68
C LEU A 29 -26.26 4.32 -5.85
N ALA A 30 -26.01 3.20 -6.51
CA ALA A 30 -25.70 1.94 -5.85
C ALA A 30 -24.45 2.06 -4.96
N THR A 31 -23.39 2.71 -5.44
CA THR A 31 -22.15 2.95 -4.69
C THR A 31 -22.40 3.87 -3.48
N LEU A 32 -23.14 4.97 -3.66
CA LEU A 32 -23.49 5.87 -2.56
C LEU A 32 -24.28 5.15 -1.45
N ASN A 33 -25.21 4.28 -1.84
CA ASN A 33 -25.98 3.48 -0.89
C ASN A 33 -25.10 2.43 -0.18
N ASP A 34 -24.22 1.75 -0.91
CA ASP A 34 -23.26 0.80 -0.31
C ASP A 34 -22.36 1.49 0.74
N LEU A 35 -21.82 2.67 0.40
CA LEU A 35 -20.98 3.45 1.32
C LEU A 35 -21.76 3.89 2.56
N LYS A 36 -22.98 4.42 2.39
CA LYS A 36 -23.84 4.79 3.54
C LYS A 36 -24.16 3.58 4.42
N ASN A 37 -24.49 2.43 3.82
CA ASN A 37 -24.85 1.23 4.57
C ASN A 37 -23.66 0.65 5.34
N LYS A 38 -22.47 0.60 4.72
CA LYS A 38 -21.28 0.02 5.34
C LYS A 38 -20.62 0.95 6.36
N TYR A 39 -20.54 2.24 6.03
CA TYR A 39 -19.71 3.21 6.73
C TYR A 39 -20.48 4.38 7.35
N GLY A 40 -21.81 4.42 7.22
CA GLY A 40 -22.67 5.46 7.77
C GLY A 40 -22.76 6.74 6.94
N SER A 41 -21.78 7.02 6.09
CA SER A 41 -21.79 8.17 5.17
C SER A 41 -21.06 7.86 3.88
N TRP A 42 -21.53 8.45 2.77
CA TRP A 42 -20.84 8.39 1.48
C TRP A 42 -19.63 9.33 1.42
N GLN A 43 -19.55 10.32 2.34
CA GLN A 43 -18.45 11.29 2.43
C GLN A 43 -17.28 10.79 3.29
N ILE A 44 -17.26 9.49 3.64
CA ILE A 44 -16.14 8.89 4.36
C ILE A 44 -14.84 9.06 3.56
N GLY A 45 -13.76 9.46 4.25
CA GLY A 45 -12.45 9.60 3.62
C GLY A 45 -11.93 8.26 3.13
N TRP A 46 -11.35 8.21 1.93
CA TRP A 46 -10.81 6.97 1.37
C TRP A 46 -9.77 6.31 2.30
N GLY A 47 -8.96 7.12 2.98
CA GLY A 47 -8.00 6.63 3.97
C GLY A 47 -8.65 5.90 5.13
N GLU A 48 -9.90 6.19 5.51
CA GLU A 48 -10.62 5.45 6.59
C GLU A 48 -11.06 4.06 6.13
N ILE A 49 -11.32 3.89 4.83
CA ILE A 49 -11.70 2.62 4.22
C ILE A 49 -10.45 1.80 3.89
N ASN A 50 -9.46 2.40 3.21
CA ASN A 50 -8.31 1.70 2.67
C ASN A 50 -7.11 1.78 3.59
N ARG A 51 -6.82 0.67 4.26
CA ARG A 51 -5.85 0.60 5.34
C ARG A 51 -4.69 -0.32 5.01
N PHE A 52 -3.55 0.00 5.57
CA PHE A 52 -2.38 -0.85 5.67
C PHE A 52 -2.15 -1.25 7.12
N GLN A 53 -2.09 -2.55 7.33
CA GLN A 53 -2.02 -3.19 8.63
C GLN A 53 -1.10 -4.38 8.51
N ARG A 54 -0.19 -4.52 9.47
CA ARG A 54 0.61 -5.71 9.68
C ARG A 54 0.55 -6.03 11.16
N ILE A 55 -0.15 -7.12 11.50
CA ILE A 55 -0.40 -7.52 12.90
C ILE A 55 0.05 -8.95 13.21
N SER A 56 0.42 -9.73 12.18
CA SER A 56 1.03 -11.05 12.33
C SER A 56 2.10 -11.30 11.28
N SER A 57 2.91 -12.33 11.53
CA SER A 57 3.94 -12.85 10.65
C SER A 57 3.45 -13.98 9.73
N ASP A 58 2.16 -14.26 9.75
CA ASP A 58 1.53 -15.30 8.94
C ASP A 58 1.70 -15.02 7.44
N ILE A 59 1.89 -16.09 6.66
CA ILE A 59 1.90 -16.01 5.18
C ILE A 59 0.53 -15.54 4.68
N ASP A 60 -0.53 -16.13 5.23
CA ASP A 60 -1.90 -15.68 5.01
C ASP A 60 -2.20 -14.54 5.98
N ASN A 61 -2.08 -13.32 5.48
CA ASN A 61 -2.30 -12.12 6.27
C ASN A 61 -3.68 -12.12 6.94
N LYS A 62 -3.69 -11.83 8.24
CA LYS A 62 -4.91 -11.61 9.03
C LYS A 62 -5.10 -10.12 9.26
N PHE A 63 -6.36 -9.68 9.23
CA PHE A 63 -6.73 -8.28 9.41
C PHE A 63 -7.86 -8.16 10.43
N ASP A 64 -7.85 -7.05 11.17
CA ASP A 64 -8.83 -6.74 12.20
C ASP A 64 -9.06 -5.23 12.25
N ASP A 65 -10.31 -4.82 12.03
CA ASP A 65 -10.73 -3.41 12.02
C ASP A 65 -10.50 -2.68 13.35
N ASN A 66 -10.37 -3.44 14.45
CA ASN A 66 -10.13 -2.94 15.81
C ASN A 66 -8.64 -2.81 16.14
N LYS A 67 -7.75 -3.32 15.28
CA LYS A 67 -6.30 -3.18 15.46
C LYS A 67 -5.78 -1.92 14.76
N PRO A 68 -4.63 -1.37 15.20
CA PRO A 68 -4.01 -0.23 14.54
C PRO A 68 -3.77 -0.50 13.05
N SER A 69 -3.96 0.54 12.24
CA SER A 69 -3.66 0.54 10.82
C SER A 69 -3.43 1.96 10.35
N ILE A 70 -2.82 2.15 9.18
CA ILE A 70 -2.53 3.45 8.57
C ILE A 70 -3.20 3.57 7.20
N PRO A 71 -3.56 4.77 6.73
CA PRO A 71 -4.18 4.94 5.41
C PRO A 71 -3.20 4.56 4.30
N SER A 72 -3.71 4.03 3.18
CA SER A 72 -2.94 3.75 1.96
C SER A 72 -3.82 3.91 0.71
N SER A 73 -3.25 3.92 -0.49
CA SER A 73 -4.03 4.08 -1.74
C SER A 73 -3.46 3.30 -2.92
N THR A 74 -4.35 2.79 -3.78
CA THR A 74 -4.00 2.25 -5.10
C THR A 74 -3.96 3.33 -6.18
N TRP A 75 -4.73 4.42 -5.99
CA TRP A 75 -4.99 5.42 -7.02
C TRP A 75 -4.11 6.67 -6.82
N GLY A 76 -3.55 7.17 -7.92
CA GLY A 76 -2.79 8.43 -7.96
C GLY A 76 -1.30 8.33 -7.57
N MET A 77 -0.79 7.11 -7.33
CA MET A 77 0.60 6.89 -6.95
C MET A 77 1.22 5.76 -7.79
N LEU A 78 2.43 6.01 -8.33
CA LEU A 78 3.28 5.02 -9.00
C LEU A 78 3.51 3.76 -8.14
N PRO A 79 3.75 3.85 -6.82
CA PRO A 79 3.72 2.67 -5.98
C PRO A 79 2.29 2.13 -5.87
N SER A 80 2.12 0.87 -6.25
CA SER A 80 0.83 0.19 -6.17
C SER A 80 0.59 -0.33 -4.75
N TYR A 81 -0.64 -0.15 -4.27
CA TYR A 81 -1.16 -0.81 -3.06
C TYR A 81 -2.60 -1.23 -3.33
N THR A 82 -2.80 -2.43 -3.87
CA THR A 82 -4.14 -2.94 -4.16
C THR A 82 -4.74 -3.53 -2.91
N SER A 83 -5.97 -3.14 -2.59
CA SER A 83 -6.67 -3.64 -1.40
C SER A 83 -8.03 -4.24 -1.73
N ARG A 84 -8.53 -5.06 -0.81
CA ARG A 84 -9.91 -5.58 -0.81
C ARG A 84 -10.41 -5.76 0.61
N THR A 85 -11.70 -6.02 0.74
CA THR A 85 -12.29 -6.48 2.00
C THR A 85 -11.94 -7.94 2.26
N PHE A 86 -11.72 -8.27 3.53
CA PHE A 86 -11.44 -9.62 4.02
C PHE A 86 -12.60 -10.13 4.90
N PRO A 87 -12.70 -11.44 5.15
CA PRO A 87 -13.66 -11.97 6.11
C PRO A 87 -13.63 -11.18 7.42
N ASP A 88 -14.80 -10.89 7.98
CA ASP A 88 -14.99 -10.19 9.26
C ASP A 88 -14.45 -8.75 9.32
N THR A 89 -14.14 -8.15 8.17
CA THR A 89 -13.72 -6.74 8.08
C THR A 89 -14.73 -5.91 7.28
N LYS A 90 -14.90 -4.65 7.67
CA LYS A 90 -15.58 -3.63 6.86
C LYS A 90 -14.58 -2.81 6.05
N LYS A 91 -13.36 -2.59 6.59
CA LYS A 91 -12.30 -1.87 5.90
C LYS A 91 -11.67 -2.74 4.81
N ARG A 92 -10.77 -2.14 4.04
CA ARG A 92 -9.99 -2.80 2.98
C ARG A 92 -8.54 -2.86 3.38
N TYR A 93 -7.90 -3.99 3.09
CA TYR A 93 -6.49 -4.24 3.39
C TYR A 93 -5.73 -4.74 2.17
N GLY A 94 -4.41 -4.59 2.21
CA GLY A 94 -3.52 -4.85 1.07
C GLY A 94 -3.46 -6.32 0.69
N VAL A 95 -3.44 -6.57 -0.62
CA VAL A 95 -3.28 -7.90 -1.22
C VAL A 95 -1.93 -8.01 -1.92
N ASN A 96 -1.58 -6.97 -2.66
CA ASN A 96 -0.33 -6.86 -3.39
C ASN A 96 0.02 -5.39 -3.58
N GLY A 97 1.26 -5.16 -3.99
CA GLY A 97 1.80 -3.83 -4.16
C GLY A 97 3.32 -3.83 -4.06
N ASN A 98 3.88 -2.65 -3.87
CA ASN A 98 5.30 -2.50 -3.61
C ASN A 98 5.66 -3.04 -2.23
N SER A 99 6.57 -4.01 -2.20
CA SER A 99 7.15 -4.55 -0.96
C SER A 99 8.42 -3.79 -0.58
N PHE A 100 9.36 -3.71 -1.52
CA PHE A 100 10.61 -2.99 -1.42
C PHE A 100 10.70 -1.94 -2.54
N ILE A 101 11.15 -0.74 -2.19
CA ILE A 101 11.35 0.37 -3.13
C ILE A 101 12.75 0.92 -2.89
N CYS A 102 13.52 1.11 -3.95
CA CYS A 102 14.84 1.71 -3.88
C CYS A 102 15.11 2.59 -5.11
N ALA A 103 15.64 3.78 -4.88
CA ALA A 103 16.13 4.68 -5.91
C ALA A 103 17.62 4.91 -5.70
N VAL A 104 18.41 4.78 -6.77
CA VAL A 104 19.87 4.83 -6.73
C VAL A 104 20.37 5.91 -7.70
N GLU A 105 21.15 6.84 -7.17
CA GLU A 105 21.93 7.81 -7.93
C GLU A 105 23.34 7.25 -8.14
N PHE A 106 23.69 6.95 -9.39
CA PHE A 106 25.03 6.48 -9.76
C PHE A 106 25.99 7.65 -9.97
N GLY A 107 27.15 7.59 -9.32
CA GLY A 107 28.22 8.56 -9.44
C GLY A 107 29.52 8.00 -8.83
N LYS A 108 30.53 8.84 -8.64
CA LYS A 108 31.78 8.43 -7.97
C LYS A 108 31.53 7.86 -6.57
N ARG A 109 30.51 8.37 -5.89
CA ARG A 109 29.95 7.82 -4.65
C ARG A 109 28.45 7.62 -4.85
N ILE A 110 27.95 6.41 -4.60
CA ILE A 110 26.54 6.06 -4.74
C ILE A 110 25.74 6.76 -3.65
N LYS A 111 24.58 7.30 -4.02
CA LYS A 111 23.55 7.69 -3.05
C LYS A 111 22.31 6.87 -3.33
N ALA A 112 21.69 6.35 -2.29
CA ALA A 112 20.47 5.58 -2.46
C ALA A 112 19.50 5.83 -1.31
N LYS A 113 18.21 5.79 -1.66
CA LYS A 113 17.07 5.91 -0.74
C LYS A 113 16.25 4.64 -0.87
N SER A 114 15.83 4.05 0.25
CA SER A 114 15.06 2.80 0.26
C SER A 114 13.88 2.84 1.23
N LEU A 115 12.94 1.92 1.04
CA LEU A 115 11.77 1.75 1.89
C LEU A 115 11.23 0.32 1.77
N LEU A 116 10.94 -0.32 2.90
CA LEU A 116 10.22 -1.60 2.95
C LEU A 116 8.86 -1.37 3.59
N ALA A 117 7.78 -1.75 2.91
CA ALA A 117 6.41 -1.51 3.41
C ALA A 117 6.19 -2.12 4.80
N GLY A 118 6.71 -3.32 5.03
CA GLY A 118 6.54 -4.04 6.29
C GLY A 118 7.64 -3.82 7.33
N GLY A 119 8.78 -3.21 7.02
CA GLY A 119 9.96 -3.30 7.89
C GLY A 119 10.81 -4.55 7.63
N GLU A 120 11.86 -4.76 8.42
CA GLU A 120 12.97 -5.69 8.13
C GLU A 120 12.91 -7.00 8.94
N SER A 121 11.91 -7.17 9.81
CA SER A 121 11.78 -8.35 10.68
C SER A 121 10.46 -9.09 10.46
N GLY A 122 10.53 -10.42 10.47
CA GLY A 122 9.36 -11.30 10.59
C GLY A 122 8.93 -11.56 12.03
N ASN A 123 9.81 -11.32 13.03
CA ASN A 123 9.46 -11.48 14.44
C ASN A 123 8.54 -10.34 14.91
N GLU A 124 7.32 -10.67 15.32
CA GLU A 124 6.28 -9.74 15.79
C GLU A 124 6.69 -8.91 17.02
N SER A 125 7.61 -9.42 17.84
CA SER A 125 8.14 -8.69 19.01
C SER A 125 9.29 -7.73 18.67
N SER A 126 9.80 -7.78 17.43
CA SER A 126 10.89 -6.89 17.01
C SER A 126 10.38 -5.47 16.79
N LYS A 127 11.16 -4.47 17.22
CA LYS A 127 10.90 -3.07 16.82
C LYS A 127 10.89 -2.87 15.30
N HIS A 128 11.58 -3.74 14.55
CA HIS A 128 11.63 -3.68 13.08
C HIS A 128 10.53 -4.51 12.39
N PHE A 129 9.49 -4.93 13.12
CA PHE A 129 8.38 -5.70 12.57
C PHE A 129 7.44 -4.86 11.69
N PHE A 130 7.25 -3.58 12.00
CA PHE A 130 6.38 -2.67 11.23
C PHE A 130 6.79 -1.19 11.33
N ASP A 131 8.06 -0.92 11.67
CA ASP A 131 8.58 0.44 11.89
C ASP A 131 8.58 1.33 10.66
N GLN A 132 8.62 0.75 9.46
CA GLN A 132 8.61 1.49 8.19
C GLN A 132 7.20 1.68 7.62
N GLY A 133 6.14 1.13 8.23
CA GLY A 133 4.78 1.23 7.70
C GLY A 133 4.32 2.67 7.48
N SER A 134 4.52 3.54 8.48
CA SER A 134 4.16 4.97 8.35
C SER A 134 5.00 5.70 7.30
N MET A 135 6.28 5.33 7.17
CA MET A 135 7.14 5.88 6.14
C MET A 135 6.62 5.51 4.75
N TYR A 136 6.16 4.27 4.58
CA TYR A 136 5.53 3.76 3.36
C TYR A 136 4.28 4.55 2.98
N SER A 137 3.35 4.78 3.92
CA SER A 137 2.13 5.55 3.59
C SER A 137 2.37 7.02 3.28
N GLN A 138 3.50 7.57 3.74
CA GLN A 138 3.87 8.98 3.56
C GLN A 138 4.90 9.20 2.45
N GLY A 139 5.37 8.14 1.79
CA GLY A 139 6.43 8.22 0.77
C GLY A 139 7.76 8.73 1.31
N GLN A 140 8.07 8.45 2.59
CA GLN A 140 9.32 8.84 3.22
C GLN A 140 10.35 7.72 3.10
N PHE A 141 11.51 8.00 2.53
CA PHE A 141 12.54 7.00 2.30
C PHE A 141 13.70 7.16 3.30
N LYS A 142 14.24 6.03 3.77
CA LYS A 142 15.50 5.99 4.54
C LYS A 142 16.71 6.04 3.62
N ASP A 143 17.83 6.54 4.14
CA ASP A 143 19.13 6.39 3.49
C ASP A 143 19.55 4.92 3.45
N VAL A 144 20.12 4.51 2.32
CA VAL A 144 20.79 3.22 2.19
C VAL A 144 22.23 3.38 2.68
N LEU A 145 22.57 2.65 3.73
CA LEU A 145 23.91 2.63 4.31
C LEU A 145 24.81 1.67 3.51
N PHE A 146 25.31 2.12 2.37
CA PHE A 146 26.11 1.28 1.48
C PHE A 146 27.59 1.19 1.88
N TYR A 147 28.16 2.27 2.39
CA TYR A 147 29.58 2.32 2.74
C TYR A 147 29.82 1.90 4.19
N LYS A 148 30.98 1.29 4.45
CA LYS A 148 31.34 0.76 5.77
C LYS A 148 31.21 1.82 6.86
N GLU A 149 31.72 3.01 6.63
CA GLU A 149 31.65 4.13 7.57
C GLU A 149 30.20 4.54 7.91
N ASP A 150 29.28 4.44 6.96
CA ASP A 150 27.86 4.77 7.15
C ASP A 150 27.15 3.66 7.94
N VAL A 151 27.50 2.38 7.67
CA VAL A 151 27.03 1.23 8.45
C VAL A 151 27.51 1.31 9.90
N MET A 152 28.82 1.56 10.12
CA MET A 152 29.41 1.59 11.46
C MET A 152 28.83 2.71 12.34
N LYS A 153 28.38 3.83 11.75
CA LYS A 153 27.71 4.91 12.48
C LYS A 153 26.30 4.58 12.95
N ASN A 154 25.64 3.60 12.34
CA ASN A 154 24.24 3.26 12.58
C ASN A 154 24.06 1.80 13.05
N VAL A 155 25.14 1.17 13.51
CA VAL A 155 25.12 -0.24 13.90
C VAL A 155 24.27 -0.43 15.16
N GLU A 156 23.30 -1.34 15.10
CA GLU A 156 22.51 -1.71 16.27
C GLU A 156 23.01 -3.00 16.94
N LYS A 157 23.55 -3.92 16.14
CA LYS A 157 24.12 -5.18 16.60
C LYS A 157 25.28 -5.58 15.69
N MET A 158 26.39 -6.01 16.31
CA MET A 158 27.48 -6.69 15.64
C MET A 158 27.47 -8.16 16.04
N TYR A 159 27.85 -9.04 15.14
CA TYR A 159 28.01 -10.45 15.43
C TYR A 159 29.09 -11.04 14.53
N HIS A 160 29.71 -12.13 14.96
CA HIS A 160 30.49 -13.00 14.11
C HIS A 160 29.74 -14.33 13.97
N PRO A 161 29.52 -14.83 12.75
CA PRO A 161 28.88 -16.13 12.57
C PRO A 161 29.65 -17.23 13.33
N GLY A 162 28.97 -17.97 14.21
CA GLY A 162 29.56 -19.05 15.00
C GLY A 162 29.96 -18.66 16.43
N GLU A 163 29.83 -17.38 16.79
CA GLU A 163 29.91 -16.88 18.17
C GLU A 163 28.50 -16.64 18.76
#